data_AF-A0A1S2XQW5-F1
#
_entry.id   AF-A0A1S2XQW5-F1
#
_cell.length_a   1.000
_cell.length_b   1.000
_cell.length_c   1.000
_cell.angle_alpha   90.00
_cell.angle_beta   90.00
_cell.angle_gamma   90.00
#
_symmetry.space_group_name_H-M   'P 1'
#
loop_
_entity.id
_entity.type
_entity.pdbx_description
1 polymer ?
#
loop_
_entity_poly.entity_id
_entity_poly.type
_entity_poly.pdbx_seq_one_letter_code
_entity_poly.pdbx_strand_id
1 'polypeptide(L)'
;MSLSTASPPPSLEDECLHHDSDSYNVNDDDTSFGVVSLDEEGFPSQVPLEDASPNESEKSTFAADFYRCGSDWSSLLSPEVHKQRDPARDSISSGKKLKQANLFQIWGFKRNVDVGSVEVEPNQGGYCDEVGEGSVSSERKIVKPGNWGSILRDKGKVVENPKSSTKRKSFSGENRVTRSCPFYKKMPGTNFTVDAFRYGCVEECSAYFLSHFHADHYGGLSKKWSHGPIYCSPLTGRLVQMCLYVNPSYIFPLEFDTEYVIEGTKVTLIDANHCPGAALIHFELPNGQCYLHTGDFRACKLMQGYNLFVNKRVNVLYLDTTYCNPKYKFPFKEDVLNYVVKITKNHLKMHPRTLVVVGAYSIGKECVYLAISKALGVKIYANASRRRILLAYGSPDYSDRLCTNGNNTLLHVLPMSSLRIETLKEYLKTYKEQFTSVLAFRPTGWTFSEKIGNDLELIRPVSRGNITTYGVPYSEHSSFTELRDFVQFLRPDKIVPTVNVGNSANREKMQSYFGDWLKN
;
A
#
# COMPACT_ATOMS: atom_id res chain seq x y z
N MET A 1 -77.75 -5.29 12.91
CA MET A 1 -77.09 -4.51 11.85
C MET A 1 -75.59 -4.56 12.12
N SER A 2 -74.69 -5.08 11.27
CA SER A 2 -74.80 -6.02 10.13
C SER A 2 -73.40 -6.64 9.93
N LEU A 3 -73.25 -7.96 9.75
CA LEU A 3 -71.95 -8.66 9.70
C LEU A 3 -71.70 -9.36 8.33
N SER A 4 -70.44 -9.39 7.86
CA SER A 4 -69.85 -10.28 6.83
C SER A 4 -68.36 -9.90 6.65
N THR A 5 -67.31 -10.73 6.55
CA THR A 5 -67.07 -12.19 6.76
C THR A 5 -67.56 -13.22 5.72
N ALA A 6 -66.86 -13.33 4.58
CA ALA A 6 -66.72 -14.56 3.77
C ALA A 6 -65.50 -14.51 2.80
N SER A 7 -65.10 -15.66 2.23
CA SER A 7 -63.89 -15.87 1.41
C SER A 7 -64.21 -16.64 0.07
N PRO A 8 -63.29 -17.33 -0.66
CA PRO A 8 -63.43 -17.77 -2.10
C PRO A 8 -64.18 -19.14 -2.24
N PRO A 9 -64.19 -19.90 -3.37
CA PRO A 9 -63.55 -19.77 -4.70
C PRO A 9 -64.59 -19.67 -5.87
N PRO A 10 -64.61 -20.42 -7.02
CA PRO A 10 -64.09 -21.76 -7.38
C PRO A 10 -62.84 -21.76 -8.33
N SER A 11 -62.58 -22.88 -9.00
CA SER A 11 -61.54 -23.14 -10.03
C SER A 11 -62.08 -24.10 -11.11
N LEU A 12 -61.55 -24.10 -12.34
CA LEU A 12 -61.82 -25.11 -13.36
C LEU A 12 -60.54 -25.49 -14.14
N GLU A 13 -60.28 -26.81 -14.19
CA GLU A 13 -60.03 -27.68 -15.36
C GLU A 13 -58.91 -27.26 -16.35
N ASP A 14 -57.80 -28.01 -16.47
CA ASP A 14 -57.61 -29.38 -17.02
C ASP A 14 -57.85 -29.52 -18.53
N GLU A 15 -56.77 -29.61 -19.32
CA GLU A 15 -56.63 -30.64 -20.37
C GLU A 15 -55.15 -30.97 -20.64
N CYS A 16 -54.87 -32.01 -21.44
CA CYS A 16 -53.74 -32.91 -21.18
C CYS A 16 -52.97 -33.39 -22.44
N LEU A 17 -51.69 -33.77 -22.25
CA LEU A 17 -50.83 -34.59 -23.14
C LEU A 17 -50.49 -34.00 -24.53
N HIS A 18 -49.23 -34.07 -24.98
CA HIS A 18 -48.64 -35.32 -25.48
C HIS A 18 -47.10 -35.36 -25.44
N HIS A 19 -46.56 -36.58 -25.60
CA HIS A 19 -45.13 -36.87 -25.76
C HIS A 19 -44.63 -36.63 -27.20
N ASP A 20 -43.33 -36.36 -27.34
CA ASP A 20 -42.32 -37.17 -28.06
C ASP A 20 -40.99 -36.37 -28.05
N SER A 21 -39.95 -36.76 -27.32
CA SER A 21 -38.91 -37.73 -27.69
C SER A 21 -38.29 -37.51 -29.08
N ASP A 22 -37.08 -36.95 -29.15
CA ASP A 22 -35.94 -37.71 -29.67
C ASP A 22 -34.57 -37.16 -29.21
N SER A 23 -33.46 -37.70 -29.74
CA SER A 23 -32.20 -37.85 -29.00
C SER A 23 -30.89 -37.51 -29.76
N TYR A 24 -29.83 -37.22 -28.99
CA TYR A 24 -28.41 -37.02 -29.39
C TYR A 24 -28.11 -35.82 -30.34
N ASN A 25 -27.19 -34.93 -29.99
CA ASN A 25 -25.76 -35.26 -30.01
C ASN A 25 -24.86 -34.33 -29.16
N VAL A 26 -23.61 -34.76 -28.98
CA VAL A 26 -22.53 -33.98 -28.35
C VAL A 26 -21.83 -33.11 -29.40
N ASN A 27 -21.42 -31.90 -29.01
CA ASN A 27 -20.18 -31.27 -29.48
C ASN A 27 -19.64 -30.36 -28.37
N ASP A 28 -18.34 -30.45 -28.10
CA ASP A 28 -17.61 -29.42 -27.37
C ASP A 28 -17.47 -28.17 -28.25
N ASP A 29 -17.38 -26.98 -27.64
CA ASP A 29 -16.74 -25.83 -28.29
C ASP A 29 -15.94 -25.00 -27.27
N ASP A 30 -14.73 -24.62 -27.64
CA ASP A 30 -13.67 -24.19 -26.72
C ASP A 30 -13.60 -22.65 -26.67
N THR A 31 -14.21 -22.07 -25.63
CA THR A 31 -14.34 -20.61 -25.49
C THR A 31 -13.05 -19.95 -25.03
N SER A 32 -12.08 -19.90 -25.94
CA SER A 32 -10.96 -18.96 -25.89
C SER A 32 -11.48 -17.54 -25.67
N PHE A 33 -10.85 -16.85 -24.72
CA PHE A 33 -11.02 -15.40 -24.57
C PHE A 33 -10.23 -14.69 -25.69
N GLY A 34 -10.46 -13.40 -25.94
CA GLY A 34 -9.76 -12.60 -26.98
C GLY A 34 -9.34 -11.22 -26.44
N VAL A 35 -8.28 -10.59 -26.98
CA VAL A 35 -7.73 -9.31 -26.46
C VAL A 35 -8.75 -8.17 -26.41
N VAL A 36 -8.77 -7.45 -25.29
CA VAL A 36 -8.98 -5.99 -25.31
C VAL A 36 -7.67 -5.28 -25.63
N SER A 37 -7.70 -4.34 -26.57
CA SER A 37 -6.64 -3.32 -26.66
C SER A 37 -6.86 -2.22 -25.61
N LEU A 38 -5.78 -1.54 -25.22
CA LEU A 38 -5.81 -0.43 -24.27
C LEU A 38 -5.34 0.86 -24.94
N ASP A 39 -5.86 1.99 -24.46
CA ASP A 39 -5.49 3.35 -24.87
C ASP A 39 -4.18 3.82 -24.21
N GLU A 40 -3.75 5.06 -24.51
CA GLU A 40 -2.52 5.63 -23.95
C GLU A 40 -2.56 5.84 -22.41
N GLU A 41 -3.74 5.81 -21.80
CA GLU A 41 -3.95 5.97 -20.35
C GLU A 41 -4.20 4.63 -19.60
N GLY A 42 -4.39 3.53 -20.34
CA GLY A 42 -4.56 2.18 -19.81
C GLY A 42 -6.01 1.78 -19.54
N PHE A 43 -6.97 2.38 -20.25
CA PHE A 43 -8.38 1.99 -20.34
C PHE A 43 -8.64 1.25 -21.67
N PRO A 44 -9.73 0.46 -21.81
CA PRO A 44 -10.09 -0.18 -23.08
C PRO A 44 -10.32 0.81 -24.24
N SER A 45 -9.68 0.58 -25.38
CA SER A 45 -9.91 1.37 -26.60
C SER A 45 -11.24 0.97 -27.27
N GLN A 46 -12.12 1.95 -27.51
CA GLN A 46 -13.36 1.75 -28.26
C GLN A 46 -13.14 1.88 -29.78
N VAL A 47 -14.03 1.24 -30.55
CA VAL A 47 -14.16 1.40 -32.01
C VAL A 47 -15.59 1.88 -32.30
N PRO A 48 -15.85 2.81 -33.24
CA PRO A 48 -17.16 3.45 -33.37
C PRO A 48 -18.30 2.50 -33.80
N LEU A 49 -19.51 2.85 -33.41
CA LEU A 49 -20.77 2.37 -34.00
C LEU A 49 -21.33 3.46 -34.91
N GLU A 50 -21.77 3.09 -36.11
CA GLU A 50 -22.41 3.99 -37.07
C GLU A 50 -23.93 4.04 -36.88
N ASP A 51 -24.48 5.25 -37.02
CA ASP A 51 -25.86 5.65 -37.33
C ASP A 51 -27.07 4.84 -36.83
N ALA A 52 -27.72 5.39 -35.80
CA ALA A 52 -29.18 5.44 -35.72
C ALA A 52 -29.64 6.81 -35.18
N SER A 53 -30.54 7.49 -35.89
CA SER A 53 -31.06 8.82 -35.55
C SER A 53 -32.34 8.75 -34.69
N PRO A 54 -32.75 9.84 -34.01
CA PRO A 54 -33.23 9.72 -32.62
C PRO A 54 -34.76 9.59 -32.44
N ASN A 55 -35.12 9.02 -31.28
CA ASN A 55 -36.32 9.37 -30.52
C ASN A 55 -36.03 9.27 -29.01
N GLU A 56 -36.83 9.92 -28.18
CA GLU A 56 -36.44 10.30 -26.81
C GLU A 56 -36.59 9.23 -25.71
N SER A 57 -35.83 9.46 -24.64
CA SER A 57 -36.07 9.04 -23.25
C SER A 57 -36.01 7.55 -22.91
N GLU A 58 -34.85 7.11 -22.40
CA GLU A 58 -34.79 6.46 -21.08
C GLU A 58 -33.40 6.60 -20.44
N LYS A 59 -33.28 6.39 -19.11
CA LYS A 59 -32.03 6.61 -18.36
C LYS A 59 -31.15 5.36 -18.36
N SER A 60 -30.09 5.34 -19.17
CA SER A 60 -29.05 4.31 -19.03
C SER A 60 -28.29 4.45 -17.70
N THR A 61 -27.88 3.32 -17.12
CA THR A 61 -27.15 3.28 -15.85
C THR A 61 -25.72 2.80 -16.06
N PHE A 62 -24.77 3.45 -15.38
CA PHE A 62 -23.31 3.24 -15.45
C PHE A 62 -22.85 1.78 -15.23
N ALA A 63 -23.71 0.91 -14.70
CA ALA A 63 -23.41 -0.52 -14.53
C ALA A 63 -23.35 -1.30 -15.86
N ALA A 64 -24.00 -0.83 -16.93
CA ALA A 64 -24.08 -1.54 -18.21
C ALA A 64 -22.74 -1.62 -18.94
N ASP A 65 -22.00 -0.50 -18.99
CA ASP A 65 -20.74 -0.39 -19.76
C ASP A 65 -19.58 -1.18 -19.15
N PHE A 66 -19.68 -1.55 -17.87
CA PHE A 66 -18.56 -2.09 -17.08
C PHE A 66 -18.23 -3.57 -17.37
N TYR A 67 -19.14 -4.35 -17.95
CA TYR A 67 -19.05 -5.82 -17.97
C TYR A 67 -18.59 -6.45 -19.29
N ARG A 68 -18.32 -5.68 -20.35
CA ARG A 68 -17.72 -6.20 -21.59
C ARG A 68 -16.20 -6.00 -21.64
N CYS A 69 -15.45 -7.10 -21.45
CA CYS A 69 -14.46 -7.67 -22.39
C CYS A 69 -13.40 -8.55 -21.69
N GLY A 70 -13.02 -9.65 -22.36
CA GLY A 70 -12.02 -10.65 -21.92
C GLY A 70 -10.60 -10.40 -22.43
N SER A 71 -9.71 -11.38 -22.37
CA SER A 71 -8.26 -11.23 -22.68
C SER A 71 -7.71 -12.36 -23.55
N ASP A 72 -6.84 -12.11 -24.54
CA ASP A 72 -5.87 -13.10 -25.08
C ASP A 72 -4.81 -12.50 -26.05
N TRP A 73 -3.71 -13.20 -26.35
CA TRP A 73 -2.41 -12.72 -26.83
C TRP A 73 -2.31 -12.19 -28.28
N SER A 74 -1.56 -11.09 -28.47
CA SER A 74 -0.98 -10.72 -29.78
C SER A 74 0.42 -10.07 -29.68
N SER A 75 1.42 -10.83 -29.23
CA SER A 75 2.83 -10.41 -29.26
C SER A 75 3.82 -11.53 -29.66
N LEU A 76 3.38 -12.44 -30.54
CA LEU A 76 4.19 -13.54 -31.09
C LEU A 76 4.08 -13.64 -32.62
N LEU A 77 4.37 -12.54 -33.31
CA LEU A 77 4.76 -12.57 -34.73
C LEU A 77 6.02 -11.71 -34.92
N SER A 78 7.06 -12.36 -35.43
CA SER A 78 8.28 -11.76 -36.01
C SER A 78 8.59 -12.52 -37.32
N PRO A 79 9.30 -11.92 -38.30
CA PRO A 79 9.40 -12.50 -39.64
C PRO A 79 10.09 -13.87 -39.71
N GLU A 80 9.71 -14.65 -40.72
CA GLU A 80 10.19 -16.02 -40.94
C GLU A 80 11.66 -16.12 -41.34
N VAL A 81 12.36 -17.13 -40.81
CA VAL A 81 13.52 -17.76 -41.47
C VAL A 81 13.44 -19.28 -41.23
N HIS A 82 13.40 -20.07 -42.30
CA HIS A 82 13.24 -21.53 -42.19
C HIS A 82 14.44 -22.27 -41.56
N LYS A 83 14.16 -23.29 -40.73
CA LYS A 83 14.78 -24.62 -40.81
C LYS A 83 13.99 -25.70 -40.02
N GLN A 84 14.26 -26.96 -40.32
CA GLN A 84 13.34 -28.11 -40.21
C GLN A 84 13.35 -28.90 -38.86
N ARG A 85 12.18 -29.52 -38.56
CA ARG A 85 11.94 -30.83 -37.87
C ARG A 85 12.07 -30.98 -36.32
N ASP A 86 10.89 -31.06 -35.69
CA ASP A 86 10.31 -32.14 -34.82
C ASP A 86 11.16 -33.27 -34.19
N PRO A 87 10.66 -33.99 -33.14
CA PRO A 87 9.79 -33.54 -32.02
C PRO A 87 10.09 -34.21 -30.64
N ALA A 88 9.57 -33.67 -29.52
CA ALA A 88 9.23 -34.44 -28.29
C ALA A 88 8.36 -33.66 -27.27
N ARG A 89 7.53 -34.40 -26.50
CA ARG A 89 6.72 -33.95 -25.35
C ARG A 89 7.63 -33.69 -24.12
N ASP A 90 7.26 -33.00 -23.03
CA ASP A 90 6.03 -33.18 -22.23
C ASP A 90 5.69 -32.02 -21.25
N SER A 91 4.62 -32.20 -20.47
CA SER A 91 3.88 -31.16 -19.73
C SER A 91 4.21 -30.99 -18.23
N ILE A 92 3.83 -29.83 -17.63
CA ILE A 92 3.09 -29.65 -16.34
C ILE A 92 3.24 -28.21 -15.78
N SER A 93 2.17 -27.68 -15.18
CA SER A 93 2.10 -26.33 -14.60
C SER A 93 2.49 -26.26 -13.12
N SER A 94 2.91 -25.08 -12.62
CA SER A 94 2.94 -24.80 -11.17
C SER A 94 2.79 -23.31 -10.85
N GLY A 95 1.70 -22.96 -10.15
CA GLY A 95 1.38 -21.58 -9.77
C GLY A 95 2.26 -21.04 -8.64
N LYS A 96 2.99 -19.93 -8.87
CA LYS A 96 3.91 -19.33 -7.89
C LYS A 96 3.24 -18.21 -7.10
N LYS A 97 3.38 -18.25 -5.77
CA LYS A 97 2.82 -17.27 -4.81
C LYS A 97 3.48 -15.90 -4.98
N LEU A 98 2.68 -14.84 -5.12
CA LEU A 98 3.14 -13.44 -5.19
C LEU A 98 4.00 -13.06 -3.97
N LYS A 99 5.11 -12.36 -4.23
CA LYS A 99 5.94 -11.68 -3.22
C LYS A 99 6.17 -10.23 -3.64
N GLN A 100 6.62 -9.40 -2.69
CA GLN A 100 6.77 -7.94 -2.81
C GLN A 100 7.57 -7.45 -4.04
N ALA A 101 8.41 -8.30 -4.64
CA ALA A 101 9.13 -8.01 -5.89
C ALA A 101 8.20 -7.74 -7.09
N ASN A 102 7.02 -8.36 -7.15
CA ASN A 102 6.11 -8.25 -8.30
C ASN A 102 5.52 -6.84 -8.48
N LEU A 103 5.63 -5.96 -7.49
CA LEU A 103 5.26 -4.55 -7.66
C LEU A 103 6.12 -3.89 -8.75
N PHE A 104 7.43 -4.15 -8.80
CA PHE A 104 8.35 -3.51 -9.76
C PHE A 104 8.00 -3.80 -11.23
N GLN A 105 7.36 -4.93 -11.50
CA GLN A 105 6.86 -5.28 -12.85
C GLN A 105 5.62 -4.45 -13.21
N ILE A 106 4.73 -4.18 -12.25
CA ILE A 106 3.58 -3.25 -12.41
C ILE A 106 4.07 -1.81 -12.66
N TRP A 107 5.23 -1.43 -12.11
CA TRP A 107 5.86 -0.13 -12.40
C TRP A 107 6.59 -0.05 -13.76
N GLY A 108 6.60 -1.13 -14.56
CA GLY A 108 7.15 -1.15 -15.93
C GLY A 108 8.64 -1.49 -16.04
N PHE A 109 9.32 -1.82 -14.95
CA PHE A 109 10.75 -2.14 -14.97
C PHE A 109 11.01 -3.62 -15.30
N LYS A 110 11.51 -3.89 -16.51
CA LYS A 110 12.13 -5.19 -16.83
C LYS A 110 13.40 -5.37 -15.98
N ARG A 111 13.57 -6.54 -15.39
CA ARG A 111 14.87 -6.99 -14.88
C ARG A 111 15.65 -7.59 -16.05
N ASN A 112 16.81 -7.04 -16.36
CA ASN A 112 17.83 -7.81 -17.07
C ASN A 112 18.32 -8.90 -16.12
N VAL A 113 18.24 -10.15 -16.57
CA VAL A 113 18.94 -11.28 -15.97
C VAL A 113 20.01 -11.66 -16.99
N ASP A 114 21.28 -11.49 -16.59
CA ASP A 114 22.43 -12.33 -16.97
C ASP A 114 23.74 -11.57 -16.72
N VAL A 115 24.54 -12.09 -15.79
CA VAL A 115 26.01 -12.14 -15.85
C VAL A 115 26.39 -13.51 -15.28
N GLY A 116 27.31 -14.21 -15.95
CA GLY A 116 27.63 -15.61 -15.64
C GLY A 116 28.28 -15.84 -14.28
N SER A 117 28.17 -17.08 -13.81
CA SER A 117 28.98 -17.63 -12.73
C SER A 117 30.46 -17.63 -13.09
N VAL A 118 31.31 -17.20 -12.15
CA VAL A 118 32.75 -17.47 -12.16
C VAL A 118 33.05 -18.35 -10.96
N GLU A 119 33.69 -19.48 -11.20
CA GLU A 119 34.06 -20.46 -10.18
C GLU A 119 35.34 -20.01 -9.45
N VAL A 120 35.50 -20.42 -8.18
CA VAL A 120 36.69 -20.13 -7.38
C VAL A 120 37.14 -21.41 -6.67
N GLU A 121 38.15 -22.06 -7.25
CA GLU A 121 38.94 -23.11 -6.60
C GLU A 121 40.13 -22.48 -5.84
N PRO A 122 40.52 -22.98 -4.65
CA PRO A 122 41.64 -22.46 -3.87
C PRO A 122 42.90 -23.33 -3.95
N ASN A 123 44.12 -22.75 -3.93
CA ASN A 123 45.06 -22.93 -2.79
C ASN A 123 46.40 -22.17 -2.85
N GLN A 124 47.04 -22.11 -1.67
CA GLN A 124 48.49 -22.15 -1.36
C GLN A 124 49.50 -21.16 -1.98
N GLY A 125 50.40 -20.66 -1.11
CA GLY A 125 51.82 -20.43 -1.43
C GLY A 125 52.39 -19.07 -1.02
N GLY A 126 53.29 -19.03 -0.03
CA GLY A 126 54.06 -17.83 0.33
C GLY A 126 54.40 -17.74 1.83
N TYR A 127 55.66 -17.43 2.15
CA TYR A 127 56.23 -17.35 3.51
C TYR A 127 57.41 -16.35 3.51
N CYS A 128 57.88 -15.89 4.69
CA CYS A 128 58.95 -14.90 4.89
C CYS A 128 58.62 -13.45 4.45
N ASP A 129 59.11 -12.37 5.08
CA ASP A 129 59.98 -12.28 6.29
C ASP A 129 59.79 -10.96 7.09
N GLU A 130 60.60 -10.80 8.14
CA GLU A 130 60.77 -9.68 9.10
C GLU A 130 60.96 -8.28 8.42
N VAL A 131 60.85 -7.10 9.04
CA VAL A 131 61.23 -6.51 10.36
C VAL A 131 60.28 -5.31 10.63
N GLY A 132 60.03 -4.73 11.82
CA GLY A 132 60.48 -4.91 13.21
C GLY A 132 60.45 -3.55 13.98
N GLU A 133 60.70 -3.56 15.31
CA GLU A 133 60.63 -2.39 16.25
C GLU A 133 59.24 -1.69 16.38
N GLY A 134 58.82 -1.07 17.50
CA GLY A 134 59.39 -0.90 18.85
C GLY A 134 58.28 -0.54 19.88
N SER A 135 58.61 -0.47 21.18
CA SER A 135 57.67 -0.25 22.31
C SER A 135 57.36 1.25 22.59
N VAL A 136 56.41 1.70 23.45
CA VAL A 136 56.29 1.56 24.92
C VAL A 136 54.89 2.03 25.43
N SER A 137 54.49 1.57 26.64
CA SER A 137 53.31 1.96 27.48
C SER A 137 51.92 1.48 27.01
N SER A 138 51.05 0.84 27.82
CA SER A 138 50.62 0.98 29.24
C SER A 138 49.64 2.15 29.44
N GLU A 139 48.46 1.99 30.08
CA GLU A 139 48.14 1.25 31.31
C GLU A 139 46.69 0.69 31.40
N ARG A 140 46.49 -0.38 32.23
CA ARG A 140 45.29 -0.73 33.06
C ARG A 140 43.89 -0.88 32.39
N LYS A 141 42.93 -1.68 32.88
CA LYS A 141 42.84 -2.84 33.82
C LYS A 141 41.41 -3.41 33.68
N ILE A 142 41.22 -4.73 33.81
CA ILE A 142 40.07 -5.40 34.47
C ILE A 142 40.38 -6.91 34.61
N VAL A 143 39.77 -7.59 35.59
CA VAL A 143 40.19 -8.91 36.09
C VAL A 143 39.02 -9.91 36.12
N LYS A 144 39.33 -11.21 35.95
CA LYS A 144 38.45 -12.41 36.07
C LYS A 144 37.99 -12.62 37.56
N PRO A 145 37.03 -13.51 37.98
CA PRO A 145 36.67 -14.88 37.51
C PRO A 145 35.14 -15.13 37.41
N GLY A 146 34.56 -16.33 37.26
CA GLY A 146 35.07 -17.69 36.96
C GLY A 146 34.51 -18.82 37.86
N ASN A 147 34.26 -20.01 37.28
CA ASN A 147 33.90 -21.31 37.91
C ASN A 147 32.50 -21.42 38.60
N TRP A 148 31.90 -22.60 38.87
CA TRP A 148 32.27 -24.03 38.64
C TRP A 148 31.03 -24.96 38.54
N GLY A 149 31.21 -26.19 38.00
CA GLY A 149 30.37 -27.39 38.29
C GLY A 149 29.50 -27.83 37.11
N SER A 150 29.77 -28.88 36.31
CA SER A 150 30.35 -30.23 36.49
C SER A 150 29.37 -31.32 36.94
N ILE A 151 29.05 -32.25 36.04
CA ILE A 151 28.95 -33.70 36.31
C ILE A 151 29.19 -34.49 35.00
N LEU A 152 29.79 -35.67 35.11
CA LEU A 152 30.27 -36.50 34.00
C LEU A 152 29.43 -37.78 33.85
N ARG A 153 29.36 -38.32 32.62
CA ARG A 153 29.49 -39.75 32.34
C ARG A 153 30.10 -39.98 30.96
N ASP A 154 30.58 -41.20 30.72
CA ASP A 154 31.79 -41.49 29.92
C ASP A 154 31.60 -42.66 28.93
N LYS A 155 32.58 -42.80 28.02
CA LYS A 155 32.94 -43.93 27.13
C LYS A 155 32.33 -43.97 25.73
N GLY A 156 33.21 -44.09 24.72
CA GLY A 156 32.88 -44.52 23.36
C GLY A 156 33.74 -43.90 22.24
N LYS A 157 34.99 -44.33 22.05
CA LYS A 157 35.74 -44.09 20.81
C LYS A 157 35.51 -45.23 19.82
N VAL A 158 34.98 -44.93 18.63
CA VAL A 158 35.35 -45.59 17.37
C VAL A 158 35.39 -44.50 16.28
N VAL A 159 36.34 -44.58 15.35
CA VAL A 159 36.40 -43.72 14.16
C VAL A 159 36.06 -44.58 12.96
N GLU A 160 34.96 -44.27 12.28
CA GLU A 160 34.69 -44.79 10.93
C GLU A 160 33.75 -43.84 10.19
N ASN A 161 33.97 -43.70 8.88
CA ASN A 161 33.19 -42.84 7.99
C ASN A 161 33.28 -43.45 6.58
N PRO A 162 32.17 -43.93 6.00
CA PRO A 162 31.65 -43.17 4.87
C PRO A 162 30.11 -43.18 4.69
N LYS A 163 29.62 -42.11 4.06
CA LYS A 163 28.48 -42.08 3.11
C LYS A 163 27.20 -42.82 3.50
N SER A 164 26.20 -42.10 4.01
CA SER A 164 24.78 -42.52 3.99
C SER A 164 23.93 -41.57 3.15
N SER A 165 22.91 -42.12 2.47
CA SER A 165 22.09 -41.42 1.47
C SER A 165 20.81 -40.86 2.09
N THR A 166 20.83 -39.58 2.47
CA THR A 166 19.68 -38.90 3.06
C THR A 166 18.55 -38.69 2.04
N LYS A 167 17.64 -39.67 1.93
CA LYS A 167 16.37 -39.54 1.21
C LYS A 167 15.66 -38.26 1.69
N ARG A 168 15.28 -37.38 0.76
CA ARG A 168 14.45 -36.20 1.08
C ARG A 168 13.12 -36.67 1.67
N LYS A 169 12.91 -36.45 2.98
CA LYS A 169 11.56 -36.56 3.57
C LYS A 169 10.68 -35.50 2.93
N SER A 170 9.68 -35.93 2.18
CA SER A 170 8.58 -35.07 1.73
C SER A 170 7.75 -34.66 2.94
N PHE A 171 7.99 -33.45 3.45
CA PHE A 171 7.04 -32.78 4.35
C PHE A 171 5.82 -32.34 3.52
N SER A 172 4.89 -33.27 3.33
CA SER A 172 3.51 -32.95 2.96
C SER A 172 2.86 -32.17 4.10
N GLY A 173 2.05 -31.16 3.75
CA GLY A 173 1.24 -30.43 4.72
C GLY A 173 2.03 -29.55 5.70
N GLU A 174 2.67 -28.48 5.22
CA GLU A 174 2.83 -27.29 6.09
C GLU A 174 1.42 -26.80 6.45
N ASN A 175 0.97 -27.12 7.67
CA ASN A 175 -0.18 -26.47 8.27
C ASN A 175 0.06 -24.96 8.25
N ARG A 176 -0.70 -24.25 7.38
CA ARG A 176 -0.77 -22.79 7.42
C ARG A 176 -1.43 -22.39 8.72
N VAL A 177 -0.63 -22.20 9.76
CA VAL A 177 -1.06 -21.60 11.03
C VAL A 177 -1.74 -20.27 10.70
N THR A 178 -3.06 -20.26 10.83
CA THR A 178 -3.87 -19.06 10.64
C THR A 178 -3.41 -18.05 11.69
N ARG A 179 -2.93 -16.90 11.22
CA ARG A 179 -2.49 -15.84 12.13
C ARG A 179 -3.74 -15.29 12.79
N SER A 180 -3.88 -15.49 14.10
CA SER A 180 -5.00 -14.92 14.84
C SER A 180 -4.99 -13.38 14.71
N CYS A 181 -6.19 -12.79 14.55
CA CYS A 181 -6.36 -11.35 14.44
C CYS A 181 -6.10 -10.71 15.82
N PRO A 182 -5.15 -9.76 15.93
CA PRO A 182 -4.76 -9.19 17.22
C PRO A 182 -5.86 -8.27 17.79
N PHE A 183 -5.96 -8.21 19.12
CA PHE A 183 -7.02 -7.46 19.81
C PHE A 183 -7.14 -5.98 19.38
N TYR A 184 -6.02 -5.32 19.05
CA TYR A 184 -6.00 -3.91 18.60
C TYR A 184 -6.52 -3.72 17.16
N LYS A 185 -7.01 -4.78 16.52
CA LYS A 185 -7.72 -4.75 15.23
C LYS A 185 -9.17 -5.27 15.32
N LYS A 186 -9.65 -5.63 16.51
CA LYS A 186 -11.07 -5.94 16.79
C LYS A 186 -11.70 -4.77 17.56
N MET A 187 -12.99 -4.49 17.31
CA MET A 187 -13.76 -3.44 17.99
C MET A 187 -14.71 -4.06 19.06
N PRO A 188 -14.41 -3.99 20.37
CA PRO A 188 -15.13 -4.73 21.40
C PRO A 188 -16.60 -4.31 21.54
N GLY A 189 -17.49 -5.29 21.69
CA GLY A 189 -18.94 -5.08 21.68
C GLY A 189 -19.55 -5.04 20.27
N THR A 190 -18.74 -5.29 19.23
CA THR A 190 -19.18 -5.46 17.84
C THR A 190 -18.48 -6.67 17.21
N ASN A 191 -18.99 -7.13 16.08
CA ASN A 191 -18.36 -8.14 15.24
C ASN A 191 -17.42 -7.54 14.18
N PHE A 192 -16.86 -6.34 14.44
CA PHE A 192 -16.11 -5.57 13.45
C PHE A 192 -14.59 -5.67 13.65
N THR A 193 -13.87 -5.56 12.53
CA THR A 193 -12.40 -5.42 12.51
C THR A 193 -11.94 -4.23 11.70
N VAL A 194 -10.74 -3.71 11.99
CA VAL A 194 -10.11 -2.61 11.23
C VAL A 194 -8.73 -3.01 10.71
N ASP A 195 -8.52 -2.85 9.40
CA ASP A 195 -7.27 -3.13 8.68
C ASP A 195 -6.77 -4.58 8.93
N ALA A 196 -7.68 -5.55 8.90
CA ALA A 196 -7.49 -6.93 9.37
C ALA A 196 -7.37 -7.99 8.24
N PHE A 197 -7.12 -7.58 7.02
CA PHE A 197 -7.27 -8.42 5.83
C PHE A 197 -6.25 -9.58 5.70
N ARG A 198 -5.14 -9.55 6.45
CA ARG A 198 -4.05 -10.57 6.43
C ARG A 198 -4.29 -11.82 7.28
N TYR A 199 -5.40 -11.90 8.02
CA TYR A 199 -5.65 -12.95 9.01
C TYR A 199 -6.51 -14.12 8.45
N GLY A 200 -7.06 -13.96 7.25
CA GLY A 200 -8.01 -14.91 6.64
C GLY A 200 -9.44 -14.55 7.03
N CYS A 201 -10.33 -15.54 7.12
CA CYS A 201 -11.62 -15.35 7.77
C CYS A 201 -11.37 -15.15 9.27
N VAL A 202 -11.79 -14.02 9.83
CA VAL A 202 -11.68 -13.74 11.26
C VAL A 202 -12.95 -14.26 11.93
N GLU A 203 -12.77 -15.10 12.95
CA GLU A 203 -13.85 -15.66 13.78
C GLU A 203 -14.80 -14.56 14.31
N GLU A 204 -16.10 -14.80 14.14
CA GLU A 204 -17.24 -13.91 14.32
C GLU A 204 -17.21 -12.55 13.59
N CYS A 205 -16.31 -12.34 12.61
CA CYS A 205 -16.19 -11.05 11.95
C CYS A 205 -17.20 -10.84 10.81
N SER A 206 -18.21 -10.01 11.06
CA SER A 206 -19.25 -9.62 10.09
C SER A 206 -18.84 -8.48 9.16
N ALA A 207 -18.04 -7.52 9.66
CA ALA A 207 -17.67 -6.32 8.92
C ALA A 207 -16.17 -6.00 9.02
N TYR A 208 -15.54 -5.78 7.86
CA TYR A 208 -14.11 -5.48 7.76
C TYR A 208 -13.94 -4.03 7.31
N PHE A 209 -13.42 -3.16 8.17
CA PHE A 209 -13.15 -1.77 7.82
C PHE A 209 -11.73 -1.62 7.26
N LEU A 210 -11.58 -0.86 6.17
CA LEU A 210 -10.28 -0.45 5.64
C LEU A 210 -10.15 1.08 5.77
N SER A 211 -9.22 1.53 6.61
CA SER A 211 -9.03 2.96 6.91
C SER A 211 -8.49 3.74 5.71
N HIS A 212 -7.55 3.14 4.95
CA HIS A 212 -6.92 3.75 3.78
C HIS A 212 -6.17 2.73 2.90
N PHE A 213 -5.79 3.13 1.69
CA PHE A 213 -5.19 2.24 0.68
C PHE A 213 -3.64 2.13 0.75
N HIS A 214 -3.05 1.83 1.92
CA HIS A 214 -1.64 1.40 2.02
C HIS A 214 -1.49 -0.11 2.27
N ALA A 215 -0.40 -0.69 1.78
CA ALA A 215 -0.23 -2.13 1.60
C ALA A 215 -0.05 -2.94 2.89
N ASP A 216 0.32 -2.29 4.00
CA ASP A 216 0.28 -2.85 5.34
C ASP A 216 -1.16 -2.99 5.87
N HIS A 217 -2.02 -2.03 5.52
CA HIS A 217 -3.41 -1.97 5.99
C HIS A 217 -4.32 -2.87 5.15
N TYR A 218 -4.34 -2.69 3.82
CA TYR A 218 -5.11 -3.57 2.92
C TYR A 218 -4.51 -4.96 2.73
N GLY A 219 -3.26 -5.18 3.16
CA GLY A 219 -2.48 -6.38 2.86
C GLY A 219 -3.22 -7.67 3.21
N GLY A 220 -3.59 -8.44 2.19
CA GLY A 220 -4.46 -9.61 2.29
C GLY A 220 -5.62 -9.57 1.28
N LEU A 221 -6.14 -8.37 0.97
CA LEU A 221 -7.11 -8.15 -0.09
C LEU A 221 -6.56 -8.53 -1.48
N SER A 222 -7.43 -9.13 -2.30
CA SER A 222 -7.19 -9.52 -3.69
C SER A 222 -8.51 -9.96 -4.34
N LYS A 223 -8.52 -10.25 -5.64
CA LYS A 223 -9.66 -10.87 -6.36
C LYS A 223 -10.18 -12.22 -5.82
N LYS A 224 -9.56 -12.77 -4.77
CA LYS A 224 -10.03 -13.97 -4.05
C LYS A 224 -10.61 -13.65 -2.66
N TRP A 225 -10.86 -12.38 -2.36
CA TRP A 225 -11.52 -11.99 -1.11
C TRP A 225 -12.97 -12.48 -1.11
N SER A 226 -13.35 -13.20 -0.05
CA SER A 226 -14.71 -13.72 0.17
C SER A 226 -15.04 -13.87 1.66
N HIS A 227 -14.37 -13.12 2.54
CA HIS A 227 -14.50 -13.26 3.99
C HIS A 227 -15.52 -12.33 4.66
N GLY A 228 -16.07 -11.36 3.91
CA GLY A 228 -17.09 -10.44 4.39
C GLY A 228 -17.09 -9.09 3.65
N PRO A 229 -18.09 -8.22 3.90
CA PRO A 229 -18.14 -6.85 3.39
C PRO A 229 -16.96 -6.00 3.88
N ILE A 230 -16.46 -5.14 2.98
CA ILE A 230 -15.36 -4.21 3.17
C ILE A 230 -15.93 -2.78 3.22
N TYR A 231 -15.97 -2.19 4.41
CA TYR A 231 -16.43 -0.82 4.60
C TYR A 231 -15.26 0.16 4.55
N CYS A 232 -15.35 1.19 3.72
CA CYS A 232 -14.27 2.16 3.50
C CYS A 232 -14.78 3.44 2.82
N SER A 233 -13.93 4.46 2.68
CA SER A 233 -14.27 5.66 1.92
C SER A 233 -14.43 5.36 0.41
N PRO A 234 -15.14 6.20 -0.37
CA PRO A 234 -15.44 5.89 -1.78
C PRO A 234 -14.19 5.80 -2.65
N LEU A 235 -13.18 6.63 -2.37
CA LEU A 235 -11.89 6.54 -3.04
C LEU A 235 -11.13 5.27 -2.66
N THR A 236 -11.11 4.89 -1.38
CA THR A 236 -10.47 3.63 -0.95
C THR A 236 -11.15 2.42 -1.59
N GLY A 237 -12.50 2.39 -1.66
CA GLY A 237 -13.24 1.33 -2.35
C GLY A 237 -12.92 1.25 -3.84
N ARG A 238 -12.88 2.40 -4.53
CA ARG A 238 -12.48 2.51 -5.94
C ARG A 238 -11.07 1.99 -6.19
N LEU A 239 -10.10 2.29 -5.32
CA LEU A 239 -8.73 1.78 -5.41
C LEU A 239 -8.65 0.27 -5.11
N VAL A 240 -9.42 -0.24 -4.14
CA VAL A 240 -9.52 -1.68 -3.84
C VAL A 240 -10.07 -2.47 -5.03
N GLN A 241 -11.14 -1.99 -5.67
CA GLN A 241 -11.67 -2.57 -6.91
C GLN A 241 -10.62 -2.51 -8.03
N MET A 242 -10.09 -1.31 -8.32
CA MET A 242 -9.27 -1.07 -9.51
C MET A 242 -7.87 -1.70 -9.45
N CYS A 243 -7.23 -1.72 -8.27
CA CYS A 243 -5.83 -2.14 -8.13
C CYS A 243 -5.67 -3.53 -7.52
N LEU A 244 -6.65 -4.03 -6.76
CA LEU A 244 -6.61 -5.37 -6.15
C LEU A 244 -7.62 -6.35 -6.78
N TYR A 245 -8.48 -5.86 -7.68
CA TYR A 245 -9.48 -6.63 -8.42
C TYR A 245 -10.48 -7.36 -7.52
N VAL A 246 -10.76 -6.82 -6.32
CA VAL A 246 -11.80 -7.33 -5.41
C VAL A 246 -13.16 -7.19 -6.07
N ASN A 247 -14.01 -8.21 -5.94
CA ASN A 247 -15.39 -8.18 -6.47
C ASN A 247 -16.18 -7.03 -5.81
N PRO A 248 -16.80 -6.12 -6.59
CA PRO A 248 -17.61 -5.02 -6.08
C PRO A 248 -18.70 -5.42 -5.08
N SER A 249 -19.23 -6.65 -5.14
CA SER A 249 -20.23 -7.14 -4.18
C SER A 249 -19.75 -7.22 -2.72
N TYR A 250 -18.44 -7.09 -2.48
CA TYR A 250 -17.85 -6.99 -1.15
C TYR A 250 -17.40 -5.57 -0.78
N ILE A 251 -17.60 -4.55 -1.63
CA ILE A 251 -17.09 -3.20 -1.40
C ILE A 251 -18.26 -2.28 -1.06
N PHE A 252 -18.24 -1.72 0.16
CA PHE A 252 -19.30 -0.88 0.70
C PHE A 252 -18.74 0.53 1.02
N PRO A 253 -18.78 1.46 0.05
CA PRO A 253 -18.44 2.86 0.28
C PRO A 253 -19.34 3.48 1.36
N LEU A 254 -18.71 4.20 2.30
CA LEU A 254 -19.36 5.10 3.24
C LEU A 254 -18.86 6.52 2.96
N GLU A 255 -19.77 7.48 2.80
CA GLU A 255 -19.40 8.88 2.63
C GLU A 255 -18.85 9.49 3.93
N PHE A 256 -18.00 10.50 3.78
CA PHE A 256 -17.47 11.26 4.91
C PHE A 256 -18.58 12.05 5.63
N ASP A 257 -18.39 12.25 6.93
CA ASP A 257 -19.25 13.02 7.84
C ASP A 257 -20.74 12.58 7.89
N THR A 258 -21.05 11.40 7.33
CA THR A 258 -22.38 10.78 7.32
C THR A 258 -22.48 9.68 8.40
N GLU A 259 -23.60 9.61 9.13
CA GLU A 259 -23.87 8.54 10.12
C GLU A 259 -24.62 7.36 9.46
N TYR A 260 -23.97 6.19 9.42
CA TYR A 260 -24.53 4.94 8.91
C TYR A 260 -24.78 3.95 10.06
N VAL A 261 -25.86 3.16 10.02
CA VAL A 261 -26.11 2.10 11.00
C VAL A 261 -25.76 0.74 10.40
N ILE A 262 -24.78 0.06 11.00
CA ILE A 262 -24.31 -1.28 10.62
C ILE A 262 -24.47 -2.15 11.87
N GLU A 263 -25.27 -3.23 11.79
CA GLU A 263 -25.52 -4.16 12.92
C GLU A 263 -25.87 -3.45 14.26
N GLY A 264 -26.69 -2.38 14.18
CA GLY A 264 -27.09 -1.55 15.31
C GLY A 264 -26.03 -0.56 15.82
N THR A 265 -24.77 -0.69 15.38
CA THR A 265 -23.69 0.26 15.66
C THR A 265 -23.72 1.39 14.64
N LYS A 266 -23.67 2.64 15.11
CA LYS A 266 -23.52 3.81 14.25
C LYS A 266 -22.05 4.00 13.87
N VAL A 267 -21.79 4.31 12.61
CA VAL A 267 -20.44 4.48 12.05
C VAL A 267 -20.37 5.76 11.23
N THR A 268 -19.28 6.52 11.39
CA THR A 268 -19.00 7.73 10.62
C THR A 268 -17.53 7.76 10.20
N LEU A 269 -17.26 8.06 8.93
CA LEU A 269 -15.92 8.30 8.41
C LEU A 269 -15.59 9.79 8.45
N ILE A 270 -14.36 10.13 8.80
CA ILE A 270 -13.88 11.53 8.96
C ILE A 270 -12.49 11.62 8.34
N ASP A 271 -12.13 12.71 7.65
CA ASP A 271 -10.81 12.82 6.99
C ASP A 271 -9.64 12.67 7.99
N ALA A 272 -8.69 11.80 7.67
CA ALA A 272 -7.53 11.51 8.52
C ALA A 272 -6.32 12.46 8.29
N ASN A 273 -6.39 13.35 7.30
CA ASN A 273 -5.29 14.23 6.89
C ASN A 273 -3.97 13.46 6.58
N HIS A 274 -4.09 12.17 6.21
CA HIS A 274 -2.97 11.27 5.92
C HIS A 274 -2.67 11.25 4.41
N CYS A 275 -3.33 10.37 3.67
CA CYS A 275 -3.28 10.25 2.22
C CYS A 275 -4.71 10.32 1.62
N PRO A 276 -4.86 10.50 0.30
CA PRO A 276 -6.18 10.63 -0.33
C PRO A 276 -7.12 9.47 0.01
N GLY A 277 -8.29 9.80 0.58
CA GLY A 277 -9.30 8.81 0.98
C GLY A 277 -9.06 8.13 2.33
N ALA A 278 -8.05 8.54 3.12
CA ALA A 278 -7.82 7.99 4.45
C ALA A 278 -8.83 8.52 5.48
N ALA A 279 -9.40 7.62 6.29
CA ALA A 279 -10.46 7.93 7.25
C ALA A 279 -10.10 7.57 8.70
N LEU A 280 -10.37 8.49 9.62
CA LEU A 280 -10.71 8.15 11.00
C LEU A 280 -12.09 7.48 10.98
N ILE A 281 -12.30 6.48 11.83
CA ILE A 281 -13.55 5.72 11.90
C ILE A 281 -14.12 5.84 13.31
N HIS A 282 -15.24 6.54 13.45
CA HIS A 282 -15.98 6.62 14.71
C HIS A 282 -17.03 5.51 14.78
N PHE A 283 -17.18 4.86 15.93
CA PHE A 283 -18.21 3.86 16.21
C PHE A 283 -18.96 4.21 17.50
N GLU A 284 -20.29 4.32 17.44
CA GLU A 284 -21.18 4.50 18.60
C GLU A 284 -22.07 3.26 18.72
N LEU A 285 -21.86 2.49 19.79
CA LEU A 285 -22.57 1.23 20.03
C LEU A 285 -23.95 1.50 20.67
N PRO A 286 -24.90 0.54 20.59
CA PRO A 286 -26.24 0.66 21.21
C PRO A 286 -26.25 0.96 22.72
N ASN A 287 -25.15 0.72 23.44
CA ASN A 287 -24.99 1.03 24.87
C ASN A 287 -24.39 2.43 25.14
N GLY A 288 -24.21 3.27 24.11
CA GLY A 288 -23.60 4.59 24.20
C GLY A 288 -22.06 4.60 24.22
N GLN A 289 -21.40 3.45 24.18
CA GLN A 289 -19.94 3.36 24.16
C GLN A 289 -19.40 3.88 22.81
N CYS A 290 -18.58 4.93 22.84
CA CYS A 290 -18.00 5.56 21.66
C CYS A 290 -16.52 5.20 21.48
N TYR A 291 -16.16 4.71 20.30
CA TYR A 291 -14.79 4.42 19.88
C TYR A 291 -14.38 5.35 18.74
N LEU A 292 -13.10 5.73 18.71
CA LEU A 292 -12.48 6.35 17.53
C LEU A 292 -11.25 5.53 17.14
N HIS A 293 -11.18 5.06 15.89
CA HIS A 293 -10.00 4.42 15.32
C HIS A 293 -9.40 5.34 14.28
N THR A 294 -8.19 5.85 14.51
CA THR A 294 -7.58 6.86 13.62
C THR A 294 -7.19 6.32 12.25
N GLY A 295 -7.01 5.00 12.12
CA GLY A 295 -6.17 4.47 11.05
C GLY A 295 -4.76 5.03 11.22
N ASP A 296 -4.14 5.43 10.12
CA ASP A 296 -2.96 6.29 10.12
C ASP A 296 -3.40 7.73 9.82
N PHE A 297 -2.94 8.71 10.61
CA PHE A 297 -3.49 10.08 10.59
C PHE A 297 -2.47 11.16 10.94
N ARG A 298 -2.69 12.39 10.44
CA ARG A 298 -2.00 13.60 10.93
C ARG A 298 -2.99 14.54 11.60
N ALA A 299 -3.05 14.48 12.93
CA ALA A 299 -3.77 15.41 13.76
C ALA A 299 -3.48 16.86 13.36
N CYS A 300 -4.53 17.66 13.25
CA CYS A 300 -4.45 19.09 12.99
C CYS A 300 -5.56 19.83 13.76
N LYS A 301 -5.39 21.14 13.98
CA LYS A 301 -6.34 21.93 14.78
C LYS A 301 -7.77 21.96 14.22
N LEU A 302 -7.94 21.77 12.90
CA LEU A 302 -9.27 21.71 12.27
C LEU A 302 -10.12 20.56 12.82
N MET A 303 -9.50 19.42 13.18
CA MET A 303 -10.20 18.28 13.79
C MET A 303 -10.85 18.64 15.13
N GLN A 304 -10.31 19.63 15.86
CA GLN A 304 -10.87 20.08 17.14
C GLN A 304 -12.18 20.87 16.96
N GLY A 305 -12.51 21.29 15.74
CA GLY A 305 -13.78 21.93 15.38
C GLY A 305 -14.80 20.99 14.74
N TYR A 306 -14.52 19.69 14.60
CA TYR A 306 -15.46 18.74 13.99
C TYR A 306 -16.65 18.48 14.91
N ASN A 307 -17.87 18.69 14.40
CA ASN A 307 -19.13 18.57 15.15
C ASN A 307 -19.23 17.25 15.94
N LEU A 308 -18.73 16.14 15.39
CA LEU A 308 -18.76 14.85 16.07
C LEU A 308 -17.93 14.84 17.36
N PHE A 309 -16.70 15.38 17.34
CA PHE A 309 -15.80 15.40 18.49
C PHE A 309 -16.12 16.52 19.49
N VAL A 310 -16.79 17.59 19.04
CA VAL A 310 -17.29 18.65 19.92
C VAL A 310 -18.52 18.18 20.73
N ASN A 311 -19.40 17.37 20.12
CA ASN A 311 -20.69 16.98 20.73
C ASN A 311 -20.75 15.54 21.28
N LYS A 312 -19.82 14.64 20.90
CA LYS A 312 -19.76 13.26 21.41
C LYS A 312 -18.39 12.99 22.07
N ARG A 313 -18.41 12.41 23.29
CA ARG A 313 -17.20 11.98 23.99
C ARG A 313 -16.67 10.68 23.38
N VAL A 314 -15.40 10.67 22.96
CA VAL A 314 -14.70 9.43 22.60
C VAL A 314 -14.28 8.72 23.89
N ASN A 315 -14.77 7.51 24.14
CA ASN A 315 -14.34 6.73 25.32
C ASN A 315 -13.03 5.98 25.07
N VAL A 316 -12.88 5.35 23.90
CA VAL A 316 -11.71 4.54 23.57
C VAL A 316 -11.10 4.96 22.24
N LEU A 317 -9.84 5.40 22.29
CA LEU A 317 -9.08 5.88 21.14
C LEU A 317 -8.07 4.83 20.69
N TYR A 318 -8.26 4.26 19.50
CA TYR A 318 -7.29 3.43 18.80
C TYR A 318 -6.41 4.36 17.96
N LEU A 319 -5.14 4.51 18.34
CA LEU A 319 -4.29 5.64 17.96
C LEU A 319 -3.05 5.22 17.14
N ASP A 320 -2.84 5.89 16.00
CA ASP A 320 -1.56 5.92 15.27
C ASP A 320 -0.45 6.42 16.21
N THR A 321 0.48 5.53 16.50
CA THR A 321 1.63 5.79 17.36
C THR A 321 2.97 5.75 16.62
N THR A 322 2.95 5.92 15.30
CA THR A 322 4.14 5.88 14.41
C THR A 322 5.28 6.75 14.94
N TYR A 323 4.96 7.98 15.35
CA TYR A 323 5.92 8.95 15.91
C TYR A 323 5.63 9.33 17.36
N CYS A 324 5.12 8.39 18.17
CA CYS A 324 4.91 8.61 19.62
C CYS A 324 6.24 8.60 20.41
N ASN A 325 7.12 9.58 20.15
CA ASN A 325 8.33 9.87 20.90
C ASN A 325 8.72 11.36 20.78
N PRO A 326 9.09 12.06 21.88
CA PRO A 326 9.35 13.50 21.90
C PRO A 326 10.33 14.05 20.86
N LYS A 327 11.26 13.23 20.37
CA LYS A 327 12.24 13.62 19.33
C LYS A 327 11.62 13.92 17.96
N TYR A 328 10.40 13.44 17.71
CA TYR A 328 9.71 13.61 16.43
C TYR A 328 8.82 14.86 16.47
N LYS A 329 9.41 15.99 16.08
CA LYS A 329 8.70 17.24 15.77
C LYS A 329 8.83 17.51 14.28
N PHE A 330 7.72 17.89 13.64
CA PHE A 330 7.66 18.18 12.21
C PHE A 330 7.16 19.61 11.98
N PRO A 331 7.66 20.31 10.95
CA PRO A 331 7.08 21.57 10.51
C PRO A 331 5.68 21.34 9.91
N PHE A 332 4.94 22.41 9.63
CA PHE A 332 3.65 22.27 8.95
C PHE A 332 3.86 21.78 7.52
N LYS A 333 2.86 21.08 6.96
CA LYS A 333 2.93 20.57 5.58
C LYS A 333 3.30 21.71 4.61
N GLU A 334 2.67 22.87 4.78
CA GLU A 334 2.82 24.06 3.94
C GLU A 334 4.23 24.65 3.93
N ASP A 335 4.93 24.69 5.08
CA ASP A 335 6.32 25.17 5.15
C ASP A 335 7.24 24.32 4.26
N VAL A 336 7.02 23.00 4.28
CA VAL A 336 7.80 22.03 3.48
C VAL A 336 7.46 22.16 1.99
N LEU A 337 6.20 22.42 1.63
CA LEU A 337 5.81 22.66 0.24
C LEU A 337 6.47 23.92 -0.30
N ASN A 338 6.42 25.03 0.45
CA ASN A 338 7.06 26.29 0.06
C ASN A 338 8.59 26.18 0.00
N TYR A 339 9.21 25.46 0.93
CA TYR A 339 10.65 25.17 0.88
C TYR A 339 11.03 24.34 -0.36
N VAL A 340 10.30 23.26 -0.67
CA VAL A 340 10.53 22.44 -1.87
C VAL A 340 10.40 23.28 -3.15
N VAL A 341 9.37 24.14 -3.23
CA VAL A 341 9.19 25.07 -4.36
C VAL A 341 10.34 26.08 -4.46
N LYS A 342 10.78 26.67 -3.33
CA LYS A 342 11.93 27.60 -3.25
C LYS A 342 13.22 26.95 -3.74
N ILE A 343 13.56 25.76 -3.22
CA ILE A 343 14.75 25.00 -3.64
C ILE A 343 14.68 24.66 -5.13
N THR A 344 13.52 24.22 -5.62
CA THR A 344 13.33 23.88 -7.05
C THR A 344 13.55 25.10 -7.95
N LYS A 345 12.91 26.24 -7.63
CA LYS A 345 13.05 27.50 -8.38
C LYS A 345 14.48 28.04 -8.36
N ASN A 346 15.18 27.93 -7.24
CA ASN A 346 16.57 28.41 -7.14
C ASN A 346 17.56 27.48 -7.87
N HIS A 347 17.35 26.16 -7.82
CA HIS A 347 18.20 25.22 -8.55
C HIS A 347 18.03 25.38 -10.07
N LEU A 348 16.80 25.51 -10.57
CA LEU A 348 16.51 25.71 -12.00
C LEU A 348 17.07 27.03 -12.55
N LYS A 349 17.23 28.08 -11.74
CA LYS A 349 17.93 29.32 -12.15
C LYS A 349 19.42 29.08 -12.42
N MET A 350 20.08 28.27 -11.60
CA MET A 350 21.51 27.97 -11.74
C MET A 350 21.78 26.86 -12.77
N HIS A 351 20.84 25.92 -12.89
CA HIS A 351 20.92 24.75 -13.75
C HIS A 351 19.59 24.57 -14.51
N PRO A 352 19.35 25.31 -15.61
CA PRO A 352 18.08 25.26 -16.33
C PRO A 352 17.75 23.88 -16.94
N ARG A 353 18.78 23.05 -17.18
CA ARG A 353 18.67 21.70 -17.74
C ARG A 353 18.63 20.62 -16.64
N THR A 354 17.91 20.86 -15.54
CA THR A 354 17.73 19.88 -14.47
C THR A 354 16.38 19.17 -14.55
N LEU A 355 16.41 17.84 -14.50
CA LEU A 355 15.24 17.00 -14.27
C LEU A 355 14.87 17.04 -12.78
N VAL A 356 13.63 17.39 -12.45
CA VAL A 356 13.12 17.43 -11.07
C VAL A 356 12.35 16.13 -10.80
N VAL A 357 12.78 15.38 -9.79
CA VAL A 357 12.21 14.07 -9.44
C VAL A 357 11.64 14.10 -8.03
N VAL A 358 10.38 13.69 -7.85
CA VAL A 358 9.76 13.57 -6.52
C VAL A 358 9.45 12.12 -6.19
N GLY A 359 9.80 11.71 -4.97
CA GLY A 359 9.48 10.40 -4.43
C GLY A 359 8.09 10.25 -3.84
N ALA A 360 7.40 9.18 -4.21
CA ALA A 360 6.10 8.82 -3.64
C ALA A 360 5.93 7.30 -3.44
N TYR A 361 4.84 6.93 -2.75
CA TYR A 361 4.37 5.54 -2.60
C TYR A 361 3.31 5.22 -3.66
N SER A 362 2.44 4.21 -3.47
CA SER A 362 1.28 3.98 -4.37
C SER A 362 0.32 5.18 -4.35
N ILE A 363 -0.06 5.61 -3.15
CA ILE A 363 -0.77 6.87 -2.86
C ILE A 363 -0.07 7.60 -1.71
N GLY A 364 -0.24 8.92 -1.59
CA GLY A 364 0.47 9.76 -0.64
C GLY A 364 1.67 10.48 -1.27
N LYS A 365 2.04 11.61 -0.66
CA LYS A 365 3.03 12.61 -1.12
C LYS A 365 2.62 13.47 -2.32
N GLU A 366 1.38 13.37 -2.80
CA GLU A 366 0.84 14.16 -3.94
C GLU A 366 1.14 15.65 -3.86
N CYS A 367 0.85 16.26 -2.70
CA CYS A 367 0.94 17.71 -2.51
C CYS A 367 2.35 18.25 -2.83
N VAL A 368 3.40 17.44 -2.64
CA VAL A 368 4.79 17.86 -2.86
C VAL A 368 5.06 18.11 -4.35
N TYR A 369 4.69 17.19 -5.23
CA TYR A 369 4.86 17.40 -6.67
C TYR A 369 3.77 18.31 -7.26
N LEU A 370 2.56 18.30 -6.69
CA LEU A 370 1.50 19.23 -7.09
C LEU A 370 1.88 20.69 -6.79
N ALA A 371 2.52 20.97 -5.65
CA ALA A 371 3.04 22.30 -5.34
C ALA A 371 4.11 22.77 -6.35
N ILE A 372 5.04 21.89 -6.74
CA ILE A 372 6.03 22.20 -7.79
C ILE A 372 5.33 22.46 -9.14
N SER A 373 4.39 21.60 -9.54
CA SER A 373 3.62 21.76 -10.78
C SER A 373 2.87 23.10 -10.83
N LYS A 374 2.12 23.43 -9.77
CA LYS A 374 1.40 24.70 -9.65
C LYS A 374 2.35 25.89 -9.67
N ALA A 375 3.45 25.83 -8.92
CA ALA A 375 4.38 26.95 -8.78
C ALA A 375 5.30 27.19 -10.00
N LEU A 376 5.44 26.22 -10.91
CA LEU A 376 6.22 26.33 -12.15
C LEU A 376 5.36 26.37 -13.42
N GLY A 377 4.07 26.04 -13.35
CA GLY A 377 3.19 25.91 -14.53
C GLY A 377 3.42 24.64 -15.37
N VAL A 378 4.18 23.66 -14.86
CA VAL A 378 4.57 22.45 -15.62
C VAL A 378 3.66 21.26 -15.32
N LYS A 379 3.49 20.37 -16.31
CA LYS A 379 2.82 19.08 -16.11
C LYS A 379 3.68 18.11 -15.29
N ILE A 380 3.07 17.05 -14.77
CA ILE A 380 3.66 16.01 -13.94
C ILE A 380 3.74 14.73 -14.78
N TYR A 381 4.95 14.25 -15.09
CA TYR A 381 5.12 12.93 -15.69
C TYR A 381 5.00 11.84 -14.62
N ALA A 382 4.20 10.83 -14.94
CA ALA A 382 4.11 9.60 -14.17
C ALA A 382 3.83 8.40 -15.09
N ASN A 383 4.24 7.20 -14.67
CA ASN A 383 3.95 5.98 -15.42
C ASN A 383 2.45 5.63 -15.37
N ALA A 384 1.96 4.82 -16.32
CA ALA A 384 0.53 4.51 -16.47
C ALA A 384 -0.11 3.98 -15.17
N SER A 385 0.60 3.13 -14.41
CA SER A 385 0.11 2.63 -13.12
C SER A 385 -0.15 3.74 -12.10
N ARG A 386 0.67 4.79 -12.02
CA ARG A 386 0.39 5.95 -11.17
C ARG A 386 -0.66 6.87 -11.79
N ARG A 387 -0.64 7.13 -13.09
CA ARG A 387 -1.63 8.01 -13.74
C ARG A 387 -3.04 7.48 -13.52
N ARG A 388 -3.27 6.18 -13.74
CA ARG A 388 -4.56 5.51 -13.45
C ARG A 388 -5.01 5.67 -11.99
N ILE A 389 -4.09 5.59 -11.02
CA ILE A 389 -4.38 5.85 -9.59
C ILE A 389 -4.80 7.32 -9.35
N LEU A 390 -4.05 8.28 -9.92
CA LEU A 390 -4.32 9.71 -9.73
C LEU A 390 -5.58 10.18 -10.47
N LEU A 391 -5.87 9.62 -11.65
CA LEU A 391 -7.13 9.85 -12.38
C LEU A 391 -8.33 9.31 -11.57
N ALA A 392 -8.17 8.16 -10.90
CA ALA A 392 -9.20 7.61 -10.03
C ALA A 392 -9.52 8.49 -8.80
N TYR A 393 -8.74 9.55 -8.52
CA TYR A 393 -9.11 10.54 -7.50
C TYR A 393 -10.23 11.48 -7.96
N GLY A 394 -10.47 11.62 -9.27
CA GLY A 394 -11.55 12.44 -9.83
C GLY A 394 -11.40 13.95 -9.61
N SER A 395 -10.17 14.46 -9.49
CA SER A 395 -9.89 15.88 -9.23
C SER A 395 -9.09 16.52 -10.39
N PRO A 396 -9.53 17.69 -10.92
CA PRO A 396 -8.83 18.43 -12.00
C PRO A 396 -7.37 18.75 -11.70
N ASP A 397 -7.02 18.90 -10.42
CA ASP A 397 -5.64 19.12 -9.97
C ASP A 397 -4.68 17.97 -10.33
N TYR A 398 -5.20 16.80 -10.70
CA TYR A 398 -4.39 15.69 -11.23
C TYR A 398 -4.60 15.49 -12.74
N SER A 399 -5.83 15.35 -13.24
CA SER A 399 -6.08 15.05 -14.67
C SER A 399 -5.38 16.03 -15.60
N ASP A 400 -5.62 17.32 -15.37
CA ASP A 400 -5.22 18.39 -16.30
C ASP A 400 -3.70 18.59 -16.27
N ARG A 401 -3.09 18.27 -15.12
CA ARG A 401 -1.66 18.42 -14.84
C ARG A 401 -0.84 17.17 -15.17
N LEU A 402 -1.43 16.01 -15.46
CA LEU A 402 -0.68 14.81 -15.81
C LEU A 402 -0.11 14.85 -17.23
N CYS A 403 0.94 14.05 -17.47
CA CYS A 403 1.53 13.83 -18.79
C CYS A 403 1.94 12.36 -19.00
N THR A 404 1.65 11.84 -20.19
CA THR A 404 1.99 10.48 -20.64
C THR A 404 3.47 10.31 -20.98
N ASN A 405 4.13 11.38 -21.44
CA ASN A 405 5.48 11.37 -22.00
C ASN A 405 6.46 12.24 -21.18
N GLY A 406 7.54 11.63 -20.68
CA GLY A 406 8.55 12.33 -19.88
C GLY A 406 9.37 13.36 -20.67
N ASN A 407 9.39 13.29 -22.00
CA ASN A 407 10.06 14.31 -22.83
C ASN A 407 9.30 15.65 -22.88
N ASN A 408 8.09 15.73 -22.30
CA ASN A 408 7.22 16.89 -22.36
C ASN A 408 7.17 17.69 -21.04
N THR A 409 7.96 17.32 -20.01
CA THR A 409 8.06 18.07 -18.75
C THR A 409 9.37 17.78 -18.01
N LEU A 410 9.79 18.70 -17.14
CA LEU A 410 10.92 18.52 -16.23
C LEU A 410 10.54 17.84 -14.90
N LEU A 411 9.25 17.66 -14.59
CA LEU A 411 8.78 17.20 -13.28
C LEU A 411 8.27 15.75 -13.33
N HIS A 412 9.05 14.81 -12.80
CA HIS A 412 8.78 13.38 -12.83
C HIS A 412 8.50 12.81 -11.43
N VAL A 413 7.54 11.89 -11.30
CA VAL A 413 7.27 11.18 -10.04
C VAL A 413 7.73 9.74 -10.12
N LEU A 414 8.61 9.33 -9.21
CA LEU A 414 9.17 7.97 -9.14
C LEU A 414 8.86 7.28 -7.79
N PRO A 415 8.87 5.94 -7.75
CA PRO A 415 8.80 5.20 -6.50
C PRO A 415 9.92 5.60 -5.52
N MET A 416 9.61 5.69 -4.23
CA MET A 416 10.55 6.06 -3.16
C MET A 416 11.83 5.18 -3.09
N SER A 417 11.75 3.96 -3.62
CA SER A 417 12.86 3.01 -3.78
C SER A 417 13.86 3.41 -4.87
N SER A 418 13.43 4.12 -5.91
CA SER A 418 14.22 4.50 -7.09
C SER A 418 15.08 5.75 -6.89
N LEU A 419 14.91 6.50 -5.80
CA LEU A 419 15.70 7.71 -5.49
C LEU A 419 17.08 7.37 -4.87
N ARG A 420 17.71 6.30 -5.37
CA ARG A 420 19.12 6.00 -5.12
C ARG A 420 19.94 6.71 -6.18
N ILE A 421 21.10 7.23 -5.83
CA ILE A 421 21.91 8.06 -6.72
C ILE A 421 22.25 7.31 -8.02
N GLU A 422 22.55 6.03 -7.90
CA GLU A 422 22.93 5.14 -9.00
C GLU A 422 21.74 4.90 -9.94
N THR A 423 20.53 4.71 -9.39
CA THR A 423 19.28 4.58 -10.17
C THR A 423 18.87 5.89 -10.83
N LEU A 424 19.07 7.04 -10.16
CA LEU A 424 18.81 8.37 -10.73
C LEU A 424 19.81 8.73 -11.85
N LYS A 425 21.07 8.28 -11.74
CA LYS A 425 22.06 8.39 -12.84
C LYS A 425 21.63 7.60 -14.06
N GLU A 426 21.14 6.37 -13.88
CA GLU A 426 20.64 5.56 -15.00
C GLU A 426 19.40 6.20 -15.64
N TYR A 427 18.45 6.64 -14.82
CA TYR A 427 17.22 7.30 -15.28
C TYR A 427 17.49 8.60 -16.05
N LEU A 428 18.50 9.39 -15.64
CA LEU A 428 18.92 10.59 -16.36
C LEU A 428 19.43 10.27 -17.78
N LYS A 429 20.05 9.11 -18.03
CA LYS A 429 20.54 8.75 -19.38
C LYS A 429 19.41 8.69 -20.41
N THR A 430 18.21 8.27 -19.99
CA THR A 430 17.01 8.23 -20.83
C THR A 430 16.61 9.60 -21.36
N TYR A 431 16.94 10.67 -20.63
CA TYR A 431 16.57 12.06 -20.97
C TYR A 431 17.80 12.97 -21.19
N LYS A 432 18.98 12.38 -21.46
CA LYS A 432 20.28 13.06 -21.61
C LYS A 432 20.29 14.23 -22.61
N GLU A 433 19.41 14.18 -23.60
CA GLU A 433 19.30 15.16 -24.68
C GLU A 433 18.59 16.43 -24.22
N GLN A 434 17.74 16.32 -23.18
CA GLN A 434 17.07 17.45 -22.54
C GLN A 434 17.79 17.87 -21.25
N PHE A 435 18.04 16.93 -20.34
CA PHE A 435 18.54 17.23 -18.99
C PHE A 435 19.98 16.77 -18.77
N THR A 436 20.77 17.61 -18.11
CA THR A 436 22.18 17.36 -17.76
C THR A 436 22.37 16.96 -16.29
N SER A 437 21.33 17.09 -15.46
CA SER A 437 21.38 16.95 -14.01
C SER A 437 20.02 16.53 -13.43
N VAL A 438 20.01 16.04 -12.18
CA VAL A 438 18.79 15.70 -11.42
C VAL A 438 18.76 16.41 -10.07
N LEU A 439 17.62 17.06 -9.78
CA LEU A 439 17.22 17.48 -8.45
C LEU A 439 16.14 16.52 -7.93
N ALA A 440 16.48 15.69 -6.96
CA ALA A 440 15.58 14.68 -6.39
C ALA A 440 15.09 15.07 -4.99
N PHE A 441 13.80 14.93 -4.73
CA PHE A 441 13.19 15.08 -3.41
C PHE A 441 12.73 13.74 -2.85
N ARG A 442 13.01 13.50 -1.57
CA ARG A 442 12.57 12.33 -0.78
C ARG A 442 11.66 12.78 0.38
N PRO A 443 10.34 12.97 0.15
CA PRO A 443 9.35 13.25 1.17
C PRO A 443 9.27 12.16 2.25
N THR A 444 9.74 12.44 3.47
CA THR A 444 9.75 11.48 4.60
C THR A 444 9.63 12.21 5.94
N GLY A 445 9.02 11.59 6.97
CA GLY A 445 9.01 12.15 8.32
C GLY A 445 10.23 11.75 9.17
N TRP A 446 10.65 10.49 9.06
CA TRP A 446 11.55 9.84 10.03
C TRP A 446 13.00 10.35 10.09
N THR A 447 13.53 10.96 9.02
CA THR A 447 14.96 11.28 8.91
C THR A 447 15.40 12.59 9.58
N PHE A 448 14.51 13.28 10.30
CA PHE A 448 14.74 14.63 10.78
C PHE A 448 14.90 14.71 12.30
N SER A 449 15.87 15.50 12.73
CA SER A 449 16.02 15.93 14.12
C SER A 449 15.23 17.20 14.37
N GLU A 450 14.87 17.44 15.63
CA GLU A 450 14.16 18.65 16.09
C GLU A 450 14.74 19.97 15.56
N LYS A 451 16.08 20.07 15.42
CA LYS A 451 16.74 21.25 14.86
C LYS A 451 16.30 21.56 13.44
N ILE A 452 16.13 20.53 12.60
CA ILE A 452 15.68 20.67 11.20
C ILE A 452 14.16 20.83 11.13
N GLY A 453 13.43 20.39 12.16
CA GLY A 453 11.99 20.65 12.29
C GLY A 453 11.67 22.13 12.51
N ASN A 454 12.60 22.88 13.10
CA ASN A 454 12.45 24.32 13.39
C ASN A 454 13.06 25.23 12.29
N ASP A 455 14.02 24.74 11.51
CA ASP A 455 14.64 25.48 10.40
C ASP A 455 14.94 24.54 9.21
N LEU A 456 14.21 24.76 8.11
CA LEU A 456 14.34 24.00 6.86
C LEU A 456 15.60 24.35 6.07
N GLU A 457 16.20 25.52 6.27
CA GLU A 457 17.44 25.92 5.59
C GLU A 457 18.65 25.10 6.09
N LEU A 458 18.53 24.42 7.24
CA LEU A 458 19.51 23.46 7.75
C LEU A 458 19.53 22.12 6.98
N ILE A 459 18.56 21.86 6.08
CA ILE A 459 18.54 20.65 5.25
C ILE A 459 19.71 20.67 4.26
N ARG A 460 20.70 19.83 4.51
CA ARG A 460 21.82 19.61 3.58
C ARG A 460 21.48 18.50 2.58
N PRO A 461 21.54 18.74 1.26
CA PRO A 461 21.35 17.69 0.26
C PRO A 461 22.54 16.74 0.18
N VAL A 462 22.31 15.56 -0.38
CA VAL A 462 23.36 14.62 -0.78
C VAL A 462 23.57 14.75 -2.29
N SER A 463 24.73 15.30 -2.69
CA SER A 463 25.12 15.44 -4.10
C SER A 463 26.26 14.49 -4.47
N ARG A 464 26.22 13.90 -5.67
CA ARG A 464 27.30 13.05 -6.24
C ARG A 464 27.42 13.25 -7.75
N GLY A 465 28.19 14.26 -8.14
CA GLY A 465 28.23 14.74 -9.52
C GLY A 465 26.94 15.51 -9.84
N ASN A 466 26.36 15.25 -11.00
CA ASN A 466 25.16 15.92 -11.51
C ASN A 466 23.82 15.48 -10.86
N ILE A 467 23.84 14.66 -9.81
CA ILE A 467 22.65 14.26 -9.03
C ILE A 467 22.71 14.90 -7.66
N THR A 468 21.66 15.64 -7.28
CA THR A 468 21.47 16.28 -5.98
C THR A 468 20.16 15.79 -5.35
N THR A 469 20.23 15.20 -4.15
CA THR A 469 19.06 14.63 -3.46
C THR A 469 18.80 15.32 -2.12
N TYR A 470 17.62 15.93 -1.97
CA TYR A 470 17.11 16.43 -0.70
C TYR A 470 16.20 15.37 -0.05
N GLY A 471 16.43 15.06 1.22
CA GLY A 471 15.33 14.60 2.07
C GLY A 471 14.53 15.82 2.52
N VAL A 472 13.20 15.72 2.62
CA VAL A 472 12.35 16.81 3.14
C VAL A 472 11.29 16.30 4.14
N PRO A 473 11.02 17.02 5.25
CA PRO A 473 10.24 16.56 6.41
C PRO A 473 8.71 16.47 6.20
N TYR A 474 8.26 16.06 5.01
CA TYR A 474 6.83 15.96 4.68
C TYR A 474 6.20 14.70 5.30
N SER A 475 5.81 14.81 6.58
CA SER A 475 5.05 13.78 7.29
C SER A 475 3.55 13.86 7.00
N GLU A 476 2.95 12.69 6.77
CA GLU A 476 1.51 12.44 6.70
C GLU A 476 1.00 11.71 7.95
N HIS A 477 1.86 11.53 8.96
CA HIS A 477 1.45 11.13 10.31
C HIS A 477 1.77 12.26 11.29
N SER A 478 1.01 12.29 12.38
CA SER A 478 1.20 13.20 13.52
C SER A 478 2.61 13.16 14.09
N SER A 479 3.19 14.33 14.38
CA SER A 479 4.32 14.51 15.31
C SER A 479 3.91 14.22 16.75
N PHE A 480 4.87 14.10 17.67
CA PHE A 480 4.58 13.88 19.09
C PHE A 480 3.70 14.97 19.72
N THR A 481 3.88 16.23 19.30
CA THR A 481 3.05 17.36 19.76
C THR A 481 1.66 17.35 19.13
N GLU A 482 1.54 17.03 17.84
CA GLU A 482 0.22 16.90 17.19
C GLU A 482 -0.59 15.73 17.81
N LEU A 483 0.07 14.61 18.17
CA LEU A 483 -0.55 13.50 18.92
C LEU A 483 -1.02 13.93 20.30
N ARG A 484 -0.15 14.58 21.07
CA ARG A 484 -0.48 15.08 22.42
C ARG A 484 -1.69 16.01 22.38
N ASP A 485 -1.65 17.04 21.54
CA ASP A 485 -2.66 18.10 21.49
C ASP A 485 -4.03 17.56 21.05
N PHE A 486 -4.05 16.50 20.23
CA PHE A 486 -5.26 15.77 19.86
C PHE A 486 -5.81 14.90 21.00
N VAL A 487 -4.95 14.18 21.74
CA VAL A 487 -5.34 13.38 22.91
C VAL A 487 -5.84 14.27 24.06
N GLN A 488 -5.17 15.38 24.33
CA GLN A 488 -5.59 16.36 25.36
C GLN A 488 -6.93 17.04 25.01
N PHE A 489 -7.24 17.19 23.73
CA PHE A 489 -8.56 17.64 23.29
C PHE A 489 -9.64 16.57 23.47
N LEU A 490 -9.44 15.34 22.98
CA LEU A 490 -10.45 14.28 23.05
C LEU A 490 -10.69 13.72 24.46
N ARG A 491 -9.68 13.77 25.34
CA ARG A 491 -9.68 13.23 26.71
C ARG A 491 -10.29 11.81 26.84
N PRO A 492 -9.87 10.83 26.03
CA PRO A 492 -10.45 9.49 26.06
C PRO A 492 -10.16 8.74 27.37
N ASP A 493 -11.10 7.91 27.80
CA ASP A 493 -10.99 7.05 28.99
C ASP A 493 -9.89 5.98 28.83
N LYS A 494 -9.59 5.59 27.59
CA LYS A 494 -8.59 4.58 27.26
C LYS A 494 -7.94 4.82 25.90
N ILE A 495 -6.63 4.61 25.82
CA ILE A 495 -5.86 4.67 24.56
C ILE A 495 -5.28 3.30 24.23
N VAL A 496 -5.52 2.84 22.99
CA VAL A 496 -5.01 1.61 22.41
C VAL A 496 -4.02 1.99 21.30
N PRO A 497 -2.70 1.83 21.49
CA PRO A 497 -1.73 2.10 20.43
C PRO A 497 -1.87 1.05 19.31
N THR A 498 -1.88 1.47 18.04
CA THR A 498 -1.94 0.56 16.87
C THR A 498 -0.54 0.27 16.30
N VAL A 499 0.41 1.19 16.45
CA VAL A 499 1.78 1.12 15.90
C VAL A 499 2.82 0.96 17.02
N ASN A 500 4.03 0.48 16.67
CA ASN A 500 5.16 0.26 17.61
C ASN A 500 4.90 -0.74 18.76
N VAL A 501 3.76 -1.43 18.75
CA VAL A 501 3.27 -2.33 19.83
C VAL A 501 4.09 -3.59 20.09
N GLY A 502 4.98 -3.99 19.18
CA GLY A 502 5.71 -5.27 19.27
C GLY A 502 6.69 -5.39 20.46
N ASN A 503 7.20 -4.27 20.97
CA ASN A 503 8.22 -4.23 22.01
C ASN A 503 7.64 -3.69 23.34
N SER A 504 7.91 -4.37 24.47
CA SER A 504 7.37 -4.02 25.79
C SER A 504 7.80 -2.62 26.25
N ALA A 505 9.10 -2.31 26.21
CA ALA A 505 9.64 -1.00 26.59
C ALA A 505 9.12 0.15 25.71
N ASN A 506 8.71 -0.12 24.47
CA ASN A 506 8.00 0.86 23.64
C ASN A 506 6.56 1.05 24.11
N ARG A 507 5.83 -0.03 24.43
CA ARG A 507 4.46 0.06 24.99
C ARG A 507 4.47 0.83 26.32
N GLU A 508 5.39 0.50 27.22
CA GLU A 508 5.55 1.16 28.53
C GLU A 508 5.81 2.67 28.39
N LYS A 509 6.72 3.07 27.48
CA LYS A 509 6.98 4.49 27.19
C LYS A 509 5.76 5.21 26.63
N MET A 510 5.03 4.60 25.69
CA MET A 510 3.79 5.18 25.16
C MET A 510 2.73 5.33 26.25
N GLN A 511 2.55 4.34 27.12
CA GLN A 511 1.61 4.42 28.25
C GLN A 511 2.01 5.49 29.28
N SER A 512 3.31 5.72 29.53
CA SER A 512 3.76 6.86 30.34
C SER A 512 3.34 8.19 29.70
N TYR A 513 3.60 8.38 28.41
CA TYR A 513 3.19 9.61 27.70
C TYR A 513 1.67 9.79 27.74
N PHE A 514 0.88 8.75 27.50
CA PHE A 514 -0.59 8.82 27.60
C PHE A 514 -1.06 9.20 29.02
N GLY A 515 -0.46 8.60 30.04
CA GLY A 515 -0.75 8.93 31.44
C GLY A 515 -0.41 10.37 31.80
N ASP A 516 0.66 10.94 31.23
CA ASP A 516 1.04 12.33 31.44
C ASP A 516 0.19 13.31 30.60
N TRP A 517 -0.26 12.90 29.41
CA TRP A 517 -1.16 13.69 28.56
C TRP A 517 -2.57 13.79 29.17
N LEU A 518 -3.11 12.72 29.75
CA LEU A 518 -4.48 12.73 30.29
C LEU A 518 -4.61 13.44 31.66
N LYS A 519 -3.50 13.66 32.38
CA LYS A 519 -3.45 14.45 33.63
C LYS A 519 -3.62 15.96 33.42
N ASN A 520 -3.27 16.46 32.24
CA ASN A 520 -3.23 17.89 31.91
C ASN A 520 -4.37 18.22 30.95
#